data_AF-A0A815BRP1-F1
#
_entry.id   AF-A0A815BRP1-F1
#
_cell.length_a   1.000
_cell.length_b   1.000
_cell.length_c   1.000
_cell.angle_alpha   90.00
_cell.angle_beta   90.00
_cell.angle_gamma   90.00
#
_symmetry.space_group_name_H-M   'P 1'
#
loop_
_entity.id
_entity.type
_entity.pdbx_description
1 polymer ?
#
loop_
_entity_poly.entity_id
_entity_poly.type
_entity_poly.pdbx_seq_one_letter_code
_entity_poly.pdbx_strand_id
1 'polypeptide(L)'
;MTGLEPEQRFFLIKNYYHRRESIEYARKTFNTKYGKDSALRHDTVKRFIEKFEATTNTNDERPQSTGRPRVVIGDENILKVEQYFQQNSTTSFRRAASNLNIKCESLRIIARYSANFFSYKI
;
A
#
# COMPACT_ATOMS: atom_id res chain seq x y z
N MET A 1 9.06 4.04 -10.75
CA MET A 1 10.53 4.06 -10.76
C MET A 1 11.01 2.65 -11.01
N THR A 2 12.10 2.48 -11.75
CA THR A 2 12.73 1.19 -12.06
C THR A 2 12.97 0.41 -10.76
N GLY A 3 12.38 -0.78 -10.65
CA GLY A 3 12.46 -1.59 -9.44
C GLY A 3 13.89 -2.05 -9.24
N LEU A 4 14.62 -1.39 -8.34
CA LEU A 4 15.95 -1.83 -7.93
C LEU A 4 15.80 -3.07 -7.04
N GLU A 5 16.61 -4.08 -7.32
CA GLU A 5 16.67 -5.26 -6.47
C GLU A 5 17.16 -4.89 -5.05
N PRO A 6 16.77 -5.63 -3.99
CA PRO A 6 17.21 -5.34 -2.62
C PRO A 6 18.74 -5.19 -2.49
N GLU A 7 19.50 -6.05 -3.17
CA GLU A 7 20.96 -6.01 -3.19
C GLU A 7 21.52 -4.73 -3.82
N GLN A 8 20.89 -4.28 -4.90
CA GLN A 8 21.26 -3.05 -5.61
C GLN A 8 21.06 -1.82 -4.72
N ARG A 9 19.95 -1.79 -3.98
CA ARG A 9 19.62 -0.73 -3.01
C ARG A 9 20.62 -0.69 -1.86
N PHE A 10 20.92 -1.85 -1.27
CA PHE A 10 21.94 -1.95 -0.22
C PHE A 10 23.32 -1.50 -0.72
N PHE A 11 23.71 -1.92 -1.94
CA PHE A 11 24.97 -1.51 -2.55
C PHE A 11 25.07 0.01 -2.70
N LEU A 12 23.98 0.66 -3.13
CA LEU A 12 23.94 2.11 -3.30
C LEU A 12 24.17 2.85 -1.97
N ILE A 13 23.47 2.44 -0.91
CA ILE A 13 23.58 3.02 0.44
C ILE A 13 24.98 2.83 0.99
N LYS A 14 25.53 1.61 0.88
CA LYS A 14 26.87 1.30 1.34
C LYS A 14 27.91 2.22 0.70
N ASN A 15 27.85 2.43 -0.61
CA ASN A 15 28.82 3.26 -1.33
C ASN A 15 28.61 4.76 -1.08
N TYR A 16 27.37 5.19 -0.87
CA TYR A 16 27.05 6.57 -0.50
C TYR A 16 27.74 6.95 0.82
N TYR A 17 27.54 6.17 1.88
CA TYR A 17 28.17 6.44 3.18
C TYR A 17 29.67 6.18 3.19
N HIS A 18 30.16 5.20 2.42
CA HIS A 18 31.60 4.92 2.32
C HIS A 18 32.41 6.14 1.84
N ARG A 19 31.83 6.98 0.98
CA ARG A 19 32.48 8.16 0.40
C ARG A 19 31.86 9.48 0.86
N ARG A 20 31.60 9.61 2.17
CA ARG A 20 31.11 10.85 2.80
C ARG A 20 29.90 11.43 2.06
N GLU A 21 28.86 10.62 1.88
CA GLU A 21 27.56 11.09 1.36
C GLU A 21 27.62 11.59 -0.09
N SER A 22 28.51 11.00 -0.91
CA SER A 22 28.66 11.38 -2.32
C SER A 22 27.70 10.61 -3.23
N ILE A 23 26.67 11.31 -3.71
CA ILE A 23 25.70 10.79 -4.70
C ILE A 23 26.38 10.37 -6.01
N GLU A 24 27.28 11.21 -6.52
CA GLU A 24 28.00 10.94 -7.76
C GLU A 24 28.90 9.70 -7.66
N TYR A 25 29.56 9.49 -6.52
CA TYR A 25 30.36 8.30 -6.30
C TYR A 25 29.50 7.04 -6.25
N ALA A 26 28.42 7.04 -5.47
CA ALA A 26 27.49 5.92 -5.38
C ALA A 26 26.89 5.57 -6.75
N ARG A 27 26.50 6.58 -7.54
CA ARG A 27 25.98 6.40 -8.90
C ARG A 27 27.02 5.80 -9.85
N LYS A 28 28.23 6.34 -9.88
CA LYS A 28 29.29 5.86 -10.79
C LYS A 28 29.67 4.42 -10.46
N THR A 29 29.90 4.11 -9.19
CA THR A 29 30.22 2.75 -8.72
C THR A 29 29.08 1.77 -9.01
N PHE A 30 27.83 2.18 -8.83
CA PHE A 30 26.66 1.40 -9.21
C PHE A 30 26.65 1.08 -10.70
N ASN A 31 26.78 2.10 -11.56
CA ASN A 31 26.74 1.94 -13.00
C ASN A 31 27.93 1.11 -13.53
N THR A 32 29.09 1.22 -12.89
CA THR A 32 30.25 0.36 -13.18
C THR A 32 29.96 -1.11 -12.83
N LYS A 33 29.28 -1.38 -11.71
CA LYS A 33 29.00 -2.74 -11.25
C LYS A 33 27.86 -3.42 -12.02
N TYR A 34 26.77 -2.70 -12.27
CA TYR A 34 25.53 -3.27 -12.84
C TYR A 34 25.32 -2.96 -14.33
N GLY A 35 26.24 -2.24 -14.98
CA GLY A 35 26.23 -2.01 -16.42
C GLY A 35 25.21 -0.96 -16.91
N LYS A 36 25.17 -0.76 -18.23
CA LYS A 36 24.34 0.28 -18.88
C LYS A 36 22.84 0.04 -18.76
N ASP A 37 22.40 -1.21 -18.80
CA ASP A 37 20.97 -1.56 -18.75
C ASP A 37 20.34 -1.28 -17.38
N SER A 38 21.18 -1.22 -16.34
CA SER A 38 20.78 -0.83 -14.98
C SER A 38 21.25 0.59 -14.62
N ALA A 39 21.70 1.40 -15.58
CA ALA A 39 22.32 2.67 -15.26
C ALA A 39 21.35 3.64 -14.58
N LEU A 40 21.71 4.07 -13.37
CA LEU A 40 20.95 5.04 -12.61
C LEU A 40 21.31 6.47 -13.04
N ARG A 41 20.25 7.29 -13.18
CA ARG A 41 20.35 8.73 -13.30
C ARG A 41 20.65 9.34 -11.93
N HIS A 42 21.32 10.49 -11.93
CA HIS A 42 21.63 11.23 -10.70
C HIS A 42 20.38 11.47 -9.84
N ASP A 43 19.30 11.95 -10.46
CA ASP A 43 18.05 12.22 -9.75
C ASP A 43 17.42 10.97 -9.13
N THR A 44 17.58 9.81 -9.74
CA THR A 44 17.08 8.54 -9.19
C THR A 44 17.83 8.17 -7.92
N VAL A 45 19.17 8.30 -7.94
CA VAL A 45 20.01 8.04 -6.76
C VAL A 45 19.70 9.05 -5.66
N LYS A 46 19.60 10.34 -6.00
CA LYS A 46 19.25 11.41 -5.05
C LYS A 46 17.91 11.14 -4.35
N ARG A 47 16.83 10.92 -5.11
CA ARG A 47 15.49 10.64 -4.55
C ARG A 47 15.47 9.37 -3.70
N PHE A 48 16.22 8.35 -4.10
CA PHE A 48 16.32 7.12 -3.33
C PHE A 48 17.02 7.36 -1.98
N ILE A 49 18.13 8.10 -1.96
CA ILE A 49 18.84 8.45 -0.72
C ILE A 49 17.97 9.32 0.18
N GLU A 50 17.32 10.35 -0.36
CA GLU A 50 16.39 11.20 0.40
C GLU A 50 15.25 10.39 1.03
N LYS A 51 14.66 9.45 0.28
CA LYS A 51 13.64 8.53 0.82
C LYS A 51 14.22 7.65 1.93
N PHE A 52 15.42 7.12 1.74
CA PHE A 52 16.09 6.30 2.72
C PHE A 52 16.39 7.08 4.01
N GLU A 53 16.93 8.29 3.94
CA GLU A 53 17.21 9.13 5.11
C GLU A 53 15.92 9.50 5.86
N ALA A 54 14.84 9.77 5.13
CA ALA A 54 13.55 10.12 5.73
C ALA A 54 12.86 8.94 6.43
N THR A 55 12.92 7.74 5.87
CA THR A 55 12.13 6.58 6.36
C THR A 55 12.99 5.49 7.01
N THR A 56 14.32 5.53 6.86
CA THR A 56 15.29 4.44 7.14
C THR A 56 14.96 3.11 6.46
N ASN A 57 14.01 3.13 5.52
CA ASN A 57 13.51 1.96 4.82
C ASN A 57 14.14 1.89 3.43
N THR A 58 14.71 0.73 3.11
CA THR A 58 15.26 0.46 1.78
C THR A 58 14.19 -0.02 0.81
N ASN A 59 13.00 -0.42 1.26
CA ASN A 59 11.96 -1.01 0.42
C ASN A 59 11.44 -0.05 -0.65
N ASP A 60 11.32 -0.57 -1.86
CA ASP A 60 10.52 0.05 -2.92
C ASP A 60 9.03 -0.26 -2.69
N GLU A 61 8.59 -0.02 -1.45
CA GLU A 61 7.17 0.08 -1.15
C GLU A 61 6.68 1.30 -1.92
N ARG A 62 5.89 1.04 -2.97
CA ARG A 62 4.95 2.04 -3.43
C ARG A 62 4.08 2.34 -2.22
N PRO A 63 3.87 3.63 -1.83
CA PRO A 63 2.81 3.93 -0.88
C PRO A 63 1.60 3.17 -1.40
N GLN A 64 0.99 2.32 -0.56
CA GLN A 64 -0.15 1.52 -1.00
C GLN A 64 -1.12 2.51 -1.62
N SER A 65 -1.22 2.51 -2.94
CA SER A 65 -2.27 3.25 -3.61
C SER A 65 -3.50 2.47 -3.25
N THR A 66 -4.14 2.85 -2.14
CA THR A 66 -5.37 2.24 -1.61
C THR A 66 -6.56 2.45 -2.55
N GLY A 67 -6.30 2.83 -3.81
CA GLY A 67 -7.27 3.29 -4.77
C GLY A 67 -8.02 4.51 -4.24
N ARG A 68 -9.14 4.82 -4.91
CA ARG A 68 -10.13 5.75 -4.38
C ARG A 68 -10.59 5.23 -3.01
N PRO A 69 -10.56 6.05 -1.94
CA PRO A 69 -11.11 5.68 -0.64
C PRO A 69 -12.52 5.14 -0.83
N ARG A 70 -12.80 3.96 -0.29
CA ARG A 70 -14.15 3.42 -0.30
C ARG A 70 -14.97 4.17 0.76
N VAL A 71 -15.49 5.35 0.40
CA VAL A 71 -16.29 6.24 1.26
C VAL A 71 -17.41 5.48 1.99
N VAL A 72 -17.90 4.39 1.40
CA VAL A 72 -18.97 3.60 1.99
C VAL A 72 -18.50 2.71 3.16
N ILE A 73 -17.22 2.33 3.21
CA ILE A 73 -16.60 1.62 4.34
C ILE A 73 -16.08 2.67 5.33
N GLY A 74 -16.99 3.48 5.87
CA GLY A 74 -16.71 4.32 7.03
C GLY A 74 -17.04 3.56 8.32
N ASP A 75 -16.33 3.86 9.42
CA ASP A 75 -16.51 3.20 10.72
C ASP A 75 -17.97 3.21 11.18
N GLU A 76 -18.70 4.31 10.94
CA GLU A 76 -20.13 4.42 11.24
C GLU A 76 -20.98 3.39 10.48
N ASN A 77 -20.70 3.16 9.20
CA ASN A 77 -21.46 2.22 8.39
C ASN A 77 -21.12 0.77 8.74
N ILE A 78 -19.87 0.49 9.10
CA ILE A 78 -19.45 -0.82 9.60
C ILE A 78 -20.23 -1.14 10.86
N LEU A 79 -20.23 -0.22 11.83
CA LEU A 79 -20.84 -0.42 13.13
C LEU A 79 -22.37 -0.57 13.03
N LYS A 80 -23.03 0.22 12.17
CA LYS A 80 -24.46 0.08 11.86
C LYS A 80 -24.80 -1.29 11.26
N VAL A 81 -23.98 -1.79 10.33
CA VAL A 81 -24.18 -3.09 9.68
C VAL A 81 -23.96 -4.23 10.68
N GLU A 82 -22.91 -4.15 11.52
CA GLU A 82 -22.64 -5.15 12.55
C GLU A 82 -23.78 -5.24 13.57
N GLN A 83 -24.22 -4.10 14.13
CA GLN A 83 -25.34 -4.06 15.07
C GLN A 83 -26.63 -4.64 14.47
N TYR A 84 -26.91 -4.30 13.21
CA TYR A 84 -28.10 -4.79 12.53
C TYR A 84 -28.10 -6.32 12.37
N PHE A 85 -26.98 -6.91 11.93
CA PHE A 85 -26.88 -8.35 11.75
C PHE A 85 -26.69 -9.14 13.06
N GLN A 86 -26.20 -8.51 14.13
CA GLN A 86 -26.23 -9.09 15.48
C GLN A 86 -27.68 -9.28 15.97
N GLN A 87 -28.57 -8.33 15.68
CA GLN A 87 -29.98 -8.41 16.06
C GLN A 87 -30.82 -9.23 15.08
N ASN A 88 -30.45 -9.26 13.79
CA ASN A 88 -31.26 -9.80 12.70
C ASN A 88 -30.47 -10.79 11.83
N SER A 89 -29.94 -11.85 12.44
CA SER A 89 -29.00 -12.80 11.82
C SER A 89 -29.50 -13.51 10.56
N THR A 90 -30.82 -13.67 10.40
CA THR A 90 -31.45 -14.39 9.28
C THR A 90 -32.00 -13.47 8.18
N THR A 91 -31.79 -12.16 8.28
CA THR A 91 -32.34 -11.22 7.31
C THR A 91 -31.52 -11.18 6.03
N SER A 92 -32.21 -11.28 4.89
CA SER A 92 -31.53 -11.21 3.59
C SER A 92 -30.84 -9.86 3.37
N PHE A 93 -29.70 -9.87 2.68
CA PHE A 93 -28.96 -8.66 2.32
C PHE A 93 -29.83 -7.58 1.65
N ARG A 94 -30.85 -7.98 0.87
CA ARG A 94 -31.76 -7.04 0.20
C ARG A 94 -32.64 -6.29 1.20
N ARG A 95 -33.17 -7.00 2.20
CA ARG A 95 -33.97 -6.39 3.29
C ARG A 95 -33.09 -5.52 4.18
N ALA A 96 -31.92 -6.03 4.57
CA ALA A 96 -30.94 -5.27 5.35
C ALA A 96 -30.53 -3.96 4.66
N ALA A 97 -30.26 -4.01 3.36
CA ALA A 97 -29.91 -2.83 2.55
C ALA A 97 -31.03 -1.78 2.53
N SER A 98 -32.28 -2.23 2.40
CA SER A 98 -33.45 -1.34 2.46
C SER A 98 -33.61 -0.69 3.84
N ASN A 99 -33.42 -1.46 4.91
CA ASN A 99 -33.57 -0.97 6.28
C ASN A 99 -32.46 0.01 6.69
N LEU A 100 -31.23 -0.25 6.24
CA LEU A 100 -30.07 0.59 6.54
C LEU A 100 -29.91 1.77 5.55
N ASN A 101 -30.74 1.83 4.51
CA ASN A 101 -30.64 2.78 3.40
C ASN A 101 -29.25 2.79 2.73
N ILE A 102 -28.67 1.60 2.56
CA ILE A 102 -27.35 1.38 1.93
C ILE A 102 -27.56 0.58 0.64
N LYS A 103 -26.82 0.89 -0.43
CA LYS A 103 -26.85 0.07 -1.66
C LYS A 103 -26.45 -1.38 -1.33
N CYS A 104 -27.19 -2.35 -1.86
CA CYS A 104 -26.92 -3.79 -1.66
C CYS A 104 -25.46 -4.18 -1.95
N GLU A 105 -24.85 -3.62 -2.99
CA GLU A 105 -23.46 -3.88 -3.36
C GLU A 105 -22.48 -3.39 -2.29
N SER A 106 -22.70 -2.18 -1.78
CA SER A 106 -21.91 -1.63 -0.68
C SER A 106 -22.08 -2.42 0.62
N LEU A 107 -23.30 -2.84 0.95
CA LEU A 107 -23.57 -3.69 2.09
C LEU A 107 -22.79 -5.02 2.01
N ARG A 108 -22.74 -5.65 0.82
CA ARG A 108 -21.94 -6.87 0.59
C ARG A 108 -20.44 -6.62 0.76
N ILE A 109 -19.94 -5.48 0.32
CA ILE A 109 -18.53 -5.10 0.49
C ILE A 109 -18.21 -4.93 1.99
N ILE A 110 -19.04 -4.21 2.74
CA ILE A 110 -18.88 -4.02 4.19
C ILE A 110 -18.94 -5.38 4.91
N ALA A 111 -19.96 -6.19 4.63
CA ALA A 111 -20.11 -7.51 5.23
C ALA A 111 -18.89 -8.42 4.98
N ARG A 112 -18.35 -8.39 3.76
CA ARG A 112 -17.21 -9.23 3.35
C ARG A 112 -15.87 -8.79 3.93
N TYR A 113 -15.59 -7.48 3.95
CA TYR A 113 -14.24 -6.97 4.25
C TYR A 113 -14.06 -6.43 5.67
N SER A 114 -15.13 -5.97 6.33
CA SER A 114 -15.02 -5.37 7.67
C SER A 114 -15.76 -6.17 8.74
N ALA A 115 -16.95 -6.68 8.44
CA ALA A 115 -17.84 -7.21 9.48
C ALA A 115 -17.81 -8.76 9.65
N ASN A 116 -16.89 -9.48 8.99
CA ASN A 116 -16.77 -10.95 9.04
C ASN A 116 -18.09 -11.74 8.76
N PHE A 117 -19.07 -11.13 8.09
CA PHE A 117 -20.32 -11.78 7.72
C PHE A 117 -20.14 -12.48 6.37
N PHE A 118 -19.97 -13.80 6.42
CA PHE A 118 -19.87 -14.62 5.21
C PHE A 118 -21.22 -14.75 4.53
N SER A 119 -21.27 -14.42 3.24
CA SER A 119 -22.47 -14.40 2.40
C SER A 119 -23.24 -15.73 2.29
N TYR A 120 -22.69 -16.83 2.79
CA TYR A 120 -23.32 -18.16 2.78
C TYR A 120 -23.90 -18.58 4.15
N LYS A 121 -23.78 -17.74 5.18
CA LYS A 121 -24.35 -18.01 6.53
C LYS A 121 -25.67 -17.27 6.78
N ILE A 122 -26.23 -16.62 5.76
CA ILE A 122 -27.48 -15.86 5.79
C ILE A 122 -28.44 -16.42 4.75
#